data_AF-A0A7C7WEP3-F1
#
_entry.id   AF-A0A7C7WEP3-F1
#
_cell.length_a   1.000
_cell.length_b   1.000
_cell.length_c   1.000
_cell.angle_alpha   90.00
_cell.angle_beta   90.00
_cell.angle_gamma   90.00
#
_symmetry.space_group_name_H-M   'P 1'
#
loop_
_entity.id
_entity.type
_entity.pdbx_description
1 polymer ?
#
loop_
_entity_poly.entity_id
_entity_poly.type
_entity_poly.pdbx_seq_one_letter_code
_entity_poly.pdbx_strand_id
1 'polypeptide(L)'
;MRQRLVRCGAWSVVGLTCLAMPVAAGAQPNPPAPSVRTLIDQYCVTCHSERLQTGGLSLETVDVVDVASHAEVWEKVVKKLRAASMPPQPRPRPDRATYDRLTRYFETALDRAAVANPDPGRTATLRRLNRTE
;
A
#
# COMPACT_ATOMS: atom_id res chain seq x y z
N MET A 1 63.00 40.44 48.51
CA MET A 1 63.91 39.32 48.85
C MET A 1 63.47 38.09 48.07
N ARG A 2 64.24 37.72 47.03
CA ARG A 2 65.03 36.46 46.96
C ARG A 2 64.13 35.21 46.83
N GLN A 3 63.85 34.80 45.60
CA GLN A 3 64.55 33.73 44.84
C GLN A 3 64.28 32.32 45.35
N ARG A 4 64.02 31.42 44.37
CA ARG A 4 64.20 29.95 44.32
C ARG A 4 62.87 29.24 44.03
N LEU A 5 62.78 28.21 43.21
CA LEU A 5 63.74 27.50 42.37
C LEU A 5 62.91 26.74 41.33
N VAL A 6 63.46 26.64 40.13
CA VAL A 6 62.97 25.86 38.98
C VAL A 6 62.90 24.38 39.37
N ARG A 7 61.79 23.71 39.01
CA ARG A 7 61.74 22.26 38.88
C ARG A 7 61.07 21.90 37.56
N CYS A 8 61.91 21.43 36.64
CA CYS A 8 61.52 20.67 35.45
C CYS A 8 60.74 19.43 35.90
N GLY A 9 59.45 19.39 35.61
CA GLY A 9 58.63 18.19 35.68
C GLY A 9 58.22 17.81 34.26
N ALA A 10 58.79 16.72 33.75
CA ALA A 10 58.44 16.15 32.46
C ALA A 10 56.94 15.83 32.41
N TRP A 11 56.20 16.49 31.51
CA TRP A 11 54.82 16.15 31.22
C TRP A 11 54.82 15.11 30.11
N SER A 12 54.67 13.84 30.49
CA SER A 12 54.39 12.76 29.55
C SER A 12 53.08 13.06 28.83
N VAL A 13 53.19 13.35 27.54
CA VAL A 13 52.03 13.52 26.65
C VAL A 13 51.44 12.13 26.42
N VAL A 14 50.42 11.77 27.19
CA VAL A 14 49.61 10.59 26.88
C VAL A 14 48.78 10.94 25.65
N GLY A 15 49.19 10.39 24.50
CA GLY A 15 48.49 10.58 23.23
C GLY A 15 47.07 10.07 23.33
N LEU A 16 46.11 10.99 23.36
CA LEU A 16 44.69 10.69 23.22
C LEU A 16 44.43 10.35 21.74
N THR A 17 44.69 9.10 21.36
CA THR A 17 44.24 8.58 20.07
C THR A 17 42.72 8.50 20.09
N CYS A 18 42.06 9.49 19.48
CA CYS A 18 40.65 9.39 19.11
C CYS A 18 40.50 8.23 18.11
N LEU A 19 40.12 7.05 18.62
CA LEU A 19 39.53 6.01 17.78
C LEU A 19 38.21 6.56 17.24
N ALA A 20 38.19 6.91 15.96
CA ALA A 20 36.94 7.16 15.24
C ALA A 20 36.18 5.83 15.13
N MET A 21 35.17 5.65 16.00
CA MET A 21 34.20 4.58 15.83
C MET A 21 33.40 4.82 14.55
N PRO A 22 33.24 3.82 13.66
CA PRO A 22 32.38 3.97 12.51
C PRO A 22 30.94 3.99 13.02
N VAL A 23 30.25 5.12 12.84
CA VAL A 23 28.79 5.17 13.03
C VAL A 23 28.19 4.35 11.90
N ALA A 24 27.85 3.10 12.19
CA ALA A 24 27.00 2.31 11.33
C ALA A 24 25.63 2.98 11.28
N ALA A 25 25.30 3.61 10.16
CA ALA A 25 23.96 4.11 9.88
C ALA A 25 23.02 2.89 9.81
N GLY A 26 22.43 2.53 10.94
CA GLY A 26 21.42 1.48 11.01
C GLY A 26 20.21 1.93 10.20
N ALA A 27 19.91 1.23 9.11
CA ALA A 27 18.64 1.37 8.41
C ALA A 27 17.52 1.07 9.41
N GLN A 28 16.75 2.09 9.78
CA GLN A 28 15.62 1.90 10.67
C GLN A 28 14.57 1.06 9.91
N PRO A 29 14.00 0.01 10.52
CA PRO A 29 12.98 -0.77 9.87
C PRO A 29 11.77 0.12 9.59
N ASN A 30 11.39 0.26 8.31
CA ASN A 30 10.15 0.93 7.95
C ASN A 30 8.96 0.18 8.56
N PRO A 31 7.94 0.89 9.07
CA PRO A 31 6.73 0.23 9.54
C PRO A 31 6.09 -0.60 8.41
N PRO A 32 5.47 -1.74 8.74
CA PRO A 32 4.80 -2.56 7.74
C PRO A 32 3.70 -1.75 7.04
N ALA A 33 3.51 -2.02 5.74
CA ALA A 33 2.43 -1.40 4.99
C ALA A 33 1.06 -1.78 5.59
N PRO A 34 0.07 -0.87 5.58
CA PRO A 34 -1.27 -1.17 6.07
C PRO A 34 -1.91 -2.29 5.26
N SER A 35 -2.75 -3.10 5.92
CA SER A 35 -3.50 -4.17 5.28
C SER A 35 -4.50 -3.63 4.26
N VAL A 36 -4.92 -4.48 3.30
CA VAL A 36 -5.96 -4.12 2.33
C VAL A 36 -7.26 -3.74 3.02
N ARG A 37 -7.68 -4.50 4.05
CA ARG A 37 -8.90 -4.20 4.82
C ARG A 37 -8.82 -2.81 5.46
N THR A 38 -7.71 -2.50 6.12
CA THR A 38 -7.47 -1.19 6.74
C THR A 38 -7.61 -0.05 5.74
N LEU A 39 -7.10 -0.22 4.51
CA LEU A 39 -7.22 0.78 3.45
C LEU A 39 -8.66 0.92 2.94
N ILE A 40 -9.40 -0.19 2.79
CA ILE A 40 -10.82 -0.17 2.42
C ILE A 40 -11.66 0.54 3.49
N ASP A 41 -11.39 0.29 4.77
CA ASP A 41 -12.07 0.96 5.89
C ASP A 41 -11.83 2.46 5.86
N GLN A 42 -10.57 2.86 5.69
CA GLN A 42 -10.14 4.25 5.70
C GLN A 42 -10.73 5.05 4.53
N TYR A 43 -10.70 4.49 3.31
CA TYR A 43 -10.99 5.24 2.10
C TYR A 43 -12.37 4.96 1.48
N CYS A 44 -12.97 3.80 1.75
CA CYS A 44 -14.20 3.37 1.07
C CYS A 44 -15.40 3.28 2.03
N VAL A 45 -15.25 2.60 3.17
CA VAL A 45 -16.37 2.32 4.10
C VAL A 45 -16.97 3.59 4.70
N THR A 46 -16.17 4.66 4.83
CA THR A 46 -16.67 5.95 5.33
C THR A 46 -17.84 6.52 4.54
N CYS A 47 -18.04 6.11 3.28
CA CYS A 47 -19.19 6.47 2.44
C CYS A 47 -20.00 5.24 1.98
N HIS A 48 -19.33 4.11 1.74
CA HIS A 48 -19.93 2.83 1.32
C HIS A 48 -20.05 1.87 2.51
N SER A 49 -20.78 2.29 3.53
CA SER A 49 -21.12 1.49 4.73
C SER A 49 -22.59 1.10 4.72
N GLU A 50 -23.00 0.21 5.63
CA GLU A 50 -24.41 -0.17 5.77
C GLU A 50 -25.29 1.00 6.17
N ARG A 51 -24.71 1.99 6.87
CA ARG A 51 -25.43 3.20 7.29
C ARG A 51 -25.66 4.21 6.17
N LEU A 52 -24.66 4.45 5.33
CA LEU A 52 -24.73 5.49 4.28
C LEU A 52 -25.12 4.94 2.92
N GLN A 53 -24.68 3.73 2.58
CA GLN A 53 -24.95 3.04 1.33
C GLN A 53 -24.81 3.94 0.09
N THR A 54 -23.77 4.79 0.06
CA THR A 54 -23.59 5.74 -1.04
C THR A 54 -23.51 4.98 -2.36
N GLY A 55 -24.34 5.35 -3.34
CA GLY A 55 -24.41 4.63 -4.61
C GLY A 55 -24.97 3.20 -4.51
N GLY A 56 -25.74 2.88 -3.46
CA GLY A 56 -26.36 1.58 -3.26
C GLY A 56 -25.38 0.46 -2.91
N LEU A 57 -24.20 0.80 -2.36
CA LEU A 57 -23.12 -0.14 -2.07
C LEU A 57 -22.67 -0.05 -0.62
N SER A 58 -22.52 -1.20 0.03
CA SER A 58 -21.78 -1.36 1.29
C SER A 58 -20.57 -2.26 1.08
N LEU A 59 -19.42 -1.85 1.62
CA LEU A 59 -18.16 -2.61 1.66
C LEU A 59 -17.76 -2.95 3.11
N GLU A 60 -18.62 -2.65 4.07
CA GLU A 60 -18.36 -2.83 5.50
C GLU A 60 -18.20 -4.31 5.86
N THR A 61 -19.07 -5.16 5.34
CA THR A 61 -19.12 -6.60 5.60
C THR A 61 -18.59 -7.45 4.45
N VAL A 62 -18.22 -6.84 3.33
CA VAL A 62 -17.66 -7.56 2.17
C VAL A 62 -16.22 -7.98 2.47
N ASP A 63 -15.96 -9.28 2.37
CA ASP A 63 -14.63 -9.83 2.63
C ASP A 63 -13.64 -9.46 1.53
N VAL A 64 -12.47 -8.97 1.95
CA VAL A 64 -11.35 -8.62 1.06
C VAL A 64 -10.44 -9.82 0.78
N VAL A 65 -10.59 -10.92 1.53
CA VAL A 65 -9.85 -12.17 1.34
C VAL A 65 -10.60 -13.06 0.35
N ASP A 66 -11.89 -13.30 0.59
CA ASP A 66 -12.75 -14.00 -0.37
C ASP A 66 -13.30 -13.07 -1.46
N VAL A 67 -12.41 -12.61 -2.33
CA VAL A 67 -12.75 -11.73 -3.46
C VAL A 67 -13.68 -12.44 -4.46
N ALA A 68 -13.56 -13.76 -4.60
CA ALA A 68 -14.30 -14.53 -5.60
C ALA A 68 -15.81 -14.51 -5.35
N SER A 69 -16.25 -14.61 -4.10
CA SER A 69 -17.68 -14.60 -3.76
C SER A 69 -18.37 -13.27 -4.06
N HIS A 70 -17.61 -12.18 -4.20
CA HIS A 70 -18.11 -10.83 -4.46
C HIS A 70 -17.44 -10.18 -5.69
N ALA A 71 -17.09 -10.99 -6.70
CA ALA A 71 -16.30 -10.56 -7.86
C ALA A 71 -16.85 -9.31 -8.54
N GLU A 72 -18.16 -9.25 -8.81
CA GLU A 72 -18.81 -8.10 -9.45
C GLU A 72 -18.65 -6.78 -8.67
N VAL A 73 -18.65 -6.86 -7.33
CA VAL A 73 -18.45 -5.70 -6.46
C VAL A 73 -17.00 -5.24 -6.57
N TRP A 74 -16.06 -6.18 -6.46
CA TRP A 74 -14.64 -5.87 -6.50
C TRP A 74 -14.19 -5.37 -7.88
N GLU A 75 -14.78 -5.83 -8.98
CA GLU A 75 -14.56 -5.26 -10.31
C GLU A 75 -14.99 -3.79 -10.40
N LYS A 76 -16.14 -3.44 -9.80
CA LYS A 76 -16.59 -2.03 -9.73
C LYS A 76 -15.58 -1.20 -8.93
N VAL A 77 -15.07 -1.73 -7.83
CA VAL A 77 -14.02 -1.07 -7.02
C VAL A 77 -12.75 -0.87 -7.84
N VAL A 78 -12.25 -1.90 -8.53
CA VAL A 78 -11.08 -1.82 -9.42
C VAL A 78 -11.26 -0.73 -10.47
N LYS A 79 -12.42 -0.68 -11.13
CA LYS A 79 -12.74 0.38 -12.11
C LYS A 79 -12.62 1.79 -11.50
N LYS A 80 -13.10 1.98 -10.27
CA LYS A 80 -13.01 3.27 -9.56
C LYS A 80 -11.58 3.63 -9.14
N LEU A 81 -10.80 2.64 -8.69
CA LEU A 81 -9.38 2.81 -8.32
C LEU A 81 -8.52 3.15 -9.54
N ARG A 82 -8.70 2.42 -10.65
CA ARG A 82 -8.01 2.68 -11.94
C ARG A 82 -8.29 4.08 -12.48
N ALA A 83 -9.54 4.52 -12.38
CA ALA A 83 -9.94 5.86 -12.76
C ALA A 83 -9.46 6.96 -11.78
N ALA A 84 -8.85 6.59 -10.64
CA ALA A 84 -8.60 7.48 -9.52
C ALA A 84 -9.81 8.40 -9.29
N SER A 85 -11.01 7.82 -9.22
CA SER A 85 -12.27 8.56 -9.04
C SER A 85 -12.80 8.48 -7.60
N MET A 86 -12.35 7.48 -6.84
CA MET A 86 -12.65 7.31 -5.42
C MET A 86 -11.36 7.37 -4.58
N PRO A 87 -11.37 8.00 -3.40
CA PRO A 87 -12.44 8.82 -2.84
C PRO A 87 -12.69 10.12 -3.63
N PRO A 88 -13.92 10.66 -3.69
CA PRO A 88 -14.20 11.89 -4.42
C PRO A 88 -13.62 13.11 -3.67
N GLN A 89 -13.25 14.17 -4.39
CA GLN A 89 -12.83 15.43 -3.76
C GLN A 89 -14.01 16.02 -2.93
N PRO A 90 -13.75 16.66 -1.79
CA PRO A 90 -12.44 17.01 -1.20
C PRO A 90 -11.89 15.94 -0.22
N ARG A 91 -12.33 14.68 -0.29
CA ARG A 91 -11.91 13.65 0.66
C ARG A 91 -10.42 13.32 0.49
N PRO A 92 -9.70 12.99 1.59
CA PRO A 92 -8.31 12.54 1.50
C PRO A 92 -8.17 11.34 0.56
N ARG A 93 -7.21 11.43 -0.35
CA ARG A 93 -6.95 10.39 -1.34
C ARG A 93 -5.69 9.61 -0.96
N PRO A 94 -5.66 8.29 -1.22
CA PRO A 94 -4.43 7.54 -1.14
C PRO A 94 -3.35 8.13 -2.04
N ASP A 95 -2.09 7.93 -1.69
CA ASP A 95 -1.00 8.20 -2.61
C ASP A 95 -1.02 7.21 -3.80
N ARG A 96 -0.21 7.50 -4.82
CA ARG A 96 -0.18 6.68 -6.04
C ARG A 96 0.22 5.24 -5.75
N ALA A 97 1.19 5.02 -4.87
CA ALA A 97 1.67 3.69 -4.53
C ALA A 97 0.56 2.85 -3.87
N THR A 98 -0.27 3.47 -3.04
CA THR A 98 -1.40 2.84 -2.36
C THR A 98 -2.53 2.50 -3.34
N TYR A 99 -2.84 3.41 -4.28
CA TYR A 99 -3.75 3.09 -5.39
C TYR A 99 -3.28 1.86 -6.16
N ASP A 100 -2.02 1.87 -6.61
CA ASP A 100 -1.48 0.78 -7.41
C ASP A 100 -1.44 -0.54 -6.63
N ARG A 101 -1.17 -0.51 -5.31
CA ARG A 101 -1.22 -1.70 -4.45
C ARG A 101 -2.63 -2.27 -4.36
N LEU A 102 -3.64 -1.45 -4.07
CA LEU A 102 -5.04 -1.89 -3.97
C LEU A 102 -5.54 -2.46 -5.30
N THR A 103 -5.29 -1.74 -6.39
CA THR A 103 -5.70 -2.16 -7.73
C THR A 103 -5.09 -3.51 -8.10
N ARG A 104 -3.77 -3.67 -7.95
CA ARG A 104 -3.10 -4.95 -8.26
C ARG A 104 -3.60 -6.10 -7.39
N TYR A 105 -3.86 -5.84 -6.11
CA TYR A 105 -4.37 -6.86 -5.19
C TYR A 105 -5.70 -7.45 -5.69
N PHE A 106 -6.68 -6.59 -5.97
CA PHE A 106 -8.00 -7.06 -6.41
C PHE A 106 -7.98 -7.65 -7.82
N GLU A 107 -7.24 -7.07 -8.76
CA GLU A 107 -7.10 -7.64 -10.10
C GLU A 107 -6.48 -9.03 -10.04
N THR A 108 -5.38 -9.21 -9.30
CA THR A 108 -4.74 -10.52 -9.17
C THR A 108 -5.68 -11.56 -8.55
N ALA A 109 -6.48 -11.15 -7.55
CA ALA A 109 -7.46 -12.04 -6.91
C ALA A 109 -8.60 -12.41 -7.87
N LEU A 110 -9.13 -11.44 -8.62
CA LEU A 110 -10.18 -11.65 -9.62
C LEU A 110 -9.69 -12.52 -10.78
N ASP A 111 -8.48 -12.28 -11.29
CA ASP A 111 -7.87 -13.06 -12.36
C ASP A 111 -7.70 -14.53 -11.95
N ARG A 112 -7.25 -14.78 -10.71
CA ARG A 112 -7.17 -16.15 -10.15
C ARG A 112 -8.54 -16.80 -10.05
N ALA A 113 -9.55 -16.06 -9.60
CA ALA A 113 -10.92 -16.55 -9.52
C ALA A 113 -11.46 -16.91 -10.91
N ALA A 114 -11.22 -16.08 -11.92
CA ALA A 114 -11.64 -16.31 -13.30
C ALA A 114 -10.94 -17.52 -13.94
N VAL A 115 -9.67 -17.76 -13.62
CA VAL A 115 -8.97 -18.98 -14.05
C VAL A 115 -9.55 -20.22 -13.39
N ALA A 116 -9.88 -20.15 -12.09
CA ALA A 116 -10.44 -21.26 -11.35
C ALA A 116 -11.89 -21.59 -11.76
N ASN A 117 -12.66 -20.57 -12.15
CA ASN A 117 -14.05 -20.71 -12.56
C ASN A 117 -14.34 -19.83 -13.79
N PRO A 118 -13.97 -20.29 -15.00
CA PRO A 118 -14.13 -19.49 -16.20
C PRO A 118 -15.61 -19.25 -16.50
N ASP A 119 -16.02 -17.99 -16.54
CA ASP A 119 -17.33 -17.58 -17.06
C ASP A 119 -17.16 -17.02 -18.49
N PRO A 120 -17.46 -17.80 -19.54
CA PRO A 120 -17.38 -17.33 -20.92
C PRO A 120 -18.49 -16.31 -21.27
N GLY A 121 -19.37 -15.97 -20.32
CA GLY A 121 -20.50 -15.09 -20.50
C GLY A 121 -21.55 -15.66 -21.45
N ARG A 122 -22.39 -14.79 -22.03
CA ARG A 122 -23.44 -15.20 -22.97
C ARG A 122 -22.84 -15.59 -24.32
N THR A 123 -22.54 -16.88 -24.49
CA THR A 123 -21.97 -17.45 -25.72
C THR A 123 -22.99 -17.66 -26.85
N ALA A 124 -24.30 -17.52 -26.58
CA ALA A 124 -25.38 -17.84 -27.51
C ALA A 124 -25.45 -16.97 -28.79
N THR A 125 -24.66 -15.90 -28.90
CA THR A 125 -24.68 -14.97 -30.06
C THR A 125 -23.38 -14.90 -30.85
N LEU A 126 -22.37 -15.74 -30.56
CA LEU A 126 -21.15 -15.81 -31.39
C LEU A 126 -21.42 -16.59 -32.68
N ARG A 127 -22.23 -16.01 -33.58
CA ARG A 127 -22.30 -16.45 -34.97
C ARG A 127 -20.97 -16.06 -35.62
N ARG A 128 -20.11 -17.05 -35.86
CA ARG A 128 -18.84 -16.91 -36.59
C ARG A 128 -19.11 -16.20 -37.93
N LEU A 129 -18.71 -14.93 -38.04
CA LEU A 129 -18.75 -14.18 -39.30
C LEU A 129 -17.56 -14.62 -40.14
N ASN A 130 -17.75 -15.68 -40.94
CA ASN A 130 -16.81 -15.99 -42.02
C ASN A 130 -17.50 -15.72 -43.35
N ARG A 131 -17.31 -14.50 -43.86
CA ARG A 131 -17.51 -14.19 -45.28
C ARG A 131 -16.42 -13.22 -45.69
N THR A 132 -15.47 -13.74 -46.45
CA THR A 132 -14.66 -12.98 -47.40
C THR A 132 -15.53 -12.79 -48.63
N GLU A 133 -15.85 -11.54 -48.97
CA GLU A 133 -16.39 -11.16 -50.28
C GLU A 133 -15.33 -11.35 -51.36
#